data_AF-A0A9R0T219-F1
#
_entry.id   AF-A0A9R0T219-F1
#
_cell.length_a   1.000
_cell.length_b   1.000
_cell.length_c   1.000
_cell.angle_alpha   90.00
_cell.angle_beta   90.00
_cell.angle_gamma   90.00
#
_symmetry.space_group_name_H-M   'P 1'
#
loop_
_entity.id
_entity.type
_entity.pdbx_description
1 polymer ?
#
loop_
_entity_poly.entity_id
_entity_poly.type
_entity_poly.pdbx_seq_one_letter_code
_entity_poly.pdbx_strand_id
1 'polypeptide(L)'
;MGMAVLDEAQRRRRQSVYEFLDATKPARAQALRWCETAREMRRIDGDMKEAAQLLRGALSCVKDYASVYRTWIAMEMDGGGGVGVARWLFEEWGTVCAKDGNLRKDDDGTTADEYGDYWCAYLAFELRHGDARRARTVAARAVKTCPHDASLRDTVELRLRDAIEIEQQRRHRSGLLRTAKKWLSNVEQSRGCSSLVPRPPQGYQRLLSG
;
A
#
# COMPACT_ATOMS: atom_id res chain seq x y z
N MET A 1 -33.99 14.25 7.49
CA MET A 1 -33.13 15.24 8.18
C MET A 1 -31.76 14.70 8.63
N GLY A 2 -31.56 13.39 8.82
CA GLY A 2 -30.25 12.85 9.27
C GLY A 2 -29.08 12.92 8.27
N MET A 3 -29.32 12.71 6.97
CA MET A 3 -28.25 12.68 5.96
C MET A 3 -27.63 14.05 5.67
N ALA A 4 -28.43 15.12 5.69
CA ALA A 4 -27.95 16.49 5.47
C ALA A 4 -27.11 17.02 6.66
N VAL A 5 -27.42 16.60 7.88
CA VAL A 5 -26.63 16.95 9.08
C VAL A 5 -25.30 16.20 9.12
N LEU A 6 -25.29 14.95 8.64
CA LEU A 6 -24.05 14.19 8.46
C LEU A 6 -23.14 14.81 7.39
N ASP A 7 -23.71 15.29 6.28
CA ASP A 7 -22.97 15.98 5.21
C ASP A 7 -22.36 17.31 5.71
N GLU A 8 -23.11 18.11 6.46
CA GLU A 8 -22.63 19.37 7.04
C GLU A 8 -21.50 19.15 8.07
N ALA A 9 -21.64 18.14 8.93
CA ALA A 9 -20.60 17.77 9.90
C ALA A 9 -19.34 17.19 9.23
N GLN A 10 -19.49 16.47 8.12
CA GLN A 10 -18.36 16.03 7.30
C GLN A 10 -17.67 17.20 6.61
N ARG A 11 -18.43 18.14 6.05
CA ARG A 11 -17.92 19.34 5.38
C ARG A 11 -17.13 20.24 6.35
N ARG A 12 -17.66 20.48 7.55
CA ARG A 12 -16.96 21.25 8.61
C ARG A 12 -15.68 20.56 9.07
N ARG A 13 -15.70 19.24 9.24
CA ARG A 13 -14.49 18.47 9.58
C ARG A 13 -13.44 18.57 8.48
N ARG A 14 -13.84 18.42 7.21
CA ARG A 14 -12.94 18.55 6.06
C ARG A 14 -12.34 19.95 5.99
N GLN A 15 -13.14 20.98 6.21
CA GLN A 15 -12.69 22.37 6.24
C GLN A 15 -11.67 22.61 7.37
N SER A 16 -11.95 22.15 8.59
CA SER A 16 -11.02 22.26 9.71
C SER A 16 -9.69 21.53 9.46
N VAL A 17 -9.72 20.36 8.81
CA VAL A 17 -8.50 19.64 8.39
C VAL A 17 -7.70 20.46 7.38
N TYR A 18 -8.36 21.05 6.39
CA TYR A 18 -7.68 21.89 5.41
C TYR A 18 -7.12 23.17 6.03
N GLU A 19 -7.84 23.83 6.93
CA GLU A 19 -7.34 25.01 7.65
C GLU A 19 -6.09 24.67 8.48
N PHE A 20 -6.09 23.53 9.18
CA PHE A 20 -4.91 23.05 9.90
C PHE A 20 -3.75 22.73 8.96
N LEU A 21 -4.02 22.08 7.82
CA LEU A 21 -2.99 21.75 6.84
C LEU A 21 -2.47 22.99 6.11
N ASP A 22 -3.30 23.99 5.80
CA ASP A 22 -2.86 25.25 5.23
C ASP A 22 -1.91 25.97 6.20
N ALA A 23 -2.19 25.90 7.50
CA ALA A 23 -1.36 26.50 8.55
C ALA A 23 -0.04 25.75 8.80
N THR A 24 -0.02 24.42 8.68
CA THR A 24 1.14 23.59 9.08
C THR A 24 1.92 22.99 7.91
N LYS A 25 1.26 22.66 6.81
CA LYS A 25 1.80 21.95 5.63
C LYS A 25 1.09 22.40 4.33
N PRO A 26 1.26 23.66 3.91
CA PRO A 26 0.50 24.26 2.81
C PRO A 26 0.66 23.52 1.47
N ALA A 27 1.87 23.01 1.16
CA ALA A 27 2.11 22.22 -0.05
C ALA A 27 1.27 20.93 -0.08
N ARG A 28 1.12 20.26 1.08
CA ARG A 28 0.29 19.06 1.22
C ARG A 28 -1.20 19.39 1.15
N ALA A 29 -1.63 20.49 1.75
CA ALA A 29 -3.01 20.97 1.63
C ALA A 29 -3.38 21.20 0.16
N GLN A 30 -2.50 21.86 -0.60
CA GLN A 30 -2.67 22.08 -2.03
C GLN A 30 -2.74 20.75 -2.80
N ALA A 31 -1.81 19.82 -2.57
CA ALA A 31 -1.80 18.50 -3.21
C ALA A 31 -3.12 17.75 -3.01
N LEU A 32 -3.64 17.76 -1.78
CA LEU A 32 -4.85 17.03 -1.42
C LEU A 32 -6.10 17.61 -2.10
N ARG A 33 -6.17 18.93 -2.31
CA ARG A 33 -7.27 19.53 -3.08
C ARG A 33 -7.26 19.06 -4.54
N TRP A 34 -6.10 19.04 -5.21
CA TRP A 34 -5.96 18.48 -6.56
C TRP A 34 -6.34 17.00 -6.60
N CYS A 35 -5.91 16.23 -5.59
CA CYS A 35 -6.27 14.81 -5.45
C CYS A 35 -7.78 14.60 -5.28
N GLU A 36 -8.44 15.45 -4.48
CA GLU A 36 -9.88 15.39 -4.28
C GLU A 36 -10.64 15.72 -5.56
N THR A 37 -10.23 16.77 -6.29
CA THR A 37 -10.80 17.10 -7.60
C THR A 37 -10.64 15.95 -8.60
N ALA A 38 -9.45 15.32 -8.66
CA ALA A 38 -9.22 14.17 -9.54
C ALA A 38 -10.12 12.97 -9.23
N ARG A 39 -10.29 12.65 -7.93
CA ARG A 39 -11.20 11.57 -7.50
C ARG A 39 -12.65 11.87 -7.84
N GLU A 40 -13.07 13.12 -7.67
CA GLU A 40 -14.43 13.54 -7.98
C GLU A 40 -14.70 13.46 -9.49
N MET A 41 -13.78 13.94 -10.35
CA MET A 41 -13.92 13.79 -11.80
C MET A 41 -14.03 12.33 -12.21
N ARG A 42 -13.16 11.45 -11.69
CA ARG A 42 -13.27 10.01 -11.95
C ARG A 42 -14.61 9.43 -11.50
N ARG A 43 -15.17 9.92 -10.39
CA ARG A 43 -16.47 9.47 -9.87
C ARG A 43 -17.62 9.89 -10.78
N ILE A 44 -17.56 11.08 -11.36
CA ILE A 44 -18.61 11.63 -12.23
C ILE A 44 -18.49 11.07 -13.65
N ASP A 45 -17.31 11.17 -14.26
CA ASP A 45 -17.10 10.92 -15.68
C ASP A 45 -16.72 9.46 -15.97
N GLY A 46 -16.23 8.73 -14.97
CA GLY A 46 -15.79 7.33 -15.09
C GLY A 46 -14.46 7.15 -15.84
N ASP A 47 -13.95 8.15 -16.56
CA ASP A 47 -12.68 8.09 -17.28
C ASP A 47 -11.50 8.45 -16.37
N MET A 48 -10.47 7.59 -16.39
CA MET A 48 -9.22 7.81 -15.66
C MET A 48 -8.29 8.82 -16.38
N LYS A 49 -8.46 9.02 -17.70
CA LYS A 49 -7.54 9.85 -18.49
C LYS A 49 -7.53 11.32 -18.07
N GLU A 50 -8.71 11.91 -17.87
CA GLU A 50 -8.81 13.32 -17.48
C GLU A 50 -8.32 13.54 -16.04
N ALA A 51 -8.67 12.62 -15.14
CA ALA A 51 -8.14 12.63 -13.78
C ALA A 51 -6.61 12.49 -13.74
N ALA A 52 -6.04 11.61 -14.58
CA ALA A 52 -4.60 11.44 -14.72
C ALA A 52 -3.90 12.69 -15.29
N GLN A 53 -4.52 13.37 -16.26
CA GLN A 53 -4.01 14.64 -16.79
C GLN A 53 -4.02 15.73 -15.73
N LEU A 54 -5.09 15.83 -14.93
CA LEU A 54 -5.16 16.77 -13.81
C LEU A 54 -4.04 16.52 -12.79
N LEU A 55 -3.84 15.27 -12.38
CA LEU A 55 -2.80 14.90 -11.43
C LEU A 55 -1.40 15.17 -12.00
N ARG A 56 -1.19 14.93 -13.30
CA ARG A 56 0.06 15.28 -13.97
C ARG A 56 0.31 16.79 -13.97
N GLY A 57 -0.74 17.60 -14.22
CA GLY A 57 -0.64 19.05 -14.10
C GLY A 57 -0.30 19.49 -12.68
N ALA A 58 -0.91 18.87 -11.66
CA ALA A 58 -0.65 19.16 -10.26
C ALA A 58 0.83 18.98 -9.86
N LEU A 59 1.55 18.01 -10.46
CA LEU A 59 2.98 17.80 -10.20
C LEU A 59 3.86 18.98 -10.59
N SER A 60 3.42 19.85 -11.49
CA SER A 60 4.14 21.10 -11.84
C SER A 60 3.89 22.24 -10.85
N CYS A 61 2.82 22.15 -10.08
CA CYS A 61 2.33 23.21 -9.20
C CYS A 61 2.54 22.92 -7.70
N VAL A 62 2.77 21.66 -7.35
CA VAL A 62 2.78 21.19 -5.97
C VAL A 62 4.04 20.39 -5.68
N LYS A 63 4.65 20.64 -4.51
CA LYS A 63 5.88 19.98 -4.07
C LYS A 63 5.64 18.66 -3.33
N ASP A 64 4.44 18.43 -2.77
CA ASP A 64 4.10 17.15 -2.14
C ASP A 64 3.73 16.11 -3.20
N TYR A 65 4.76 15.55 -3.82
CA TYR A 65 4.64 14.49 -4.83
C TYR A 65 4.00 13.23 -4.24
N ALA A 66 4.23 12.95 -2.95
CA ALA A 66 3.75 11.75 -2.30
C ALA A 66 2.22 11.68 -2.26
N SER A 67 1.56 12.78 -1.90
CA SER A 67 0.09 12.83 -1.90
C SER A 67 -0.50 12.63 -3.30
N VAL A 68 0.11 13.25 -4.32
CA VAL A 68 -0.34 13.16 -5.72
C VAL A 68 -0.17 11.74 -6.27
N TYR A 69 1.03 11.18 -6.20
CA TYR A 69 1.31 9.83 -6.72
C TYR A 69 0.57 8.73 -5.95
N ARG A 70 0.48 8.80 -4.62
CA ARG A 70 -0.29 7.81 -3.83
C ARG A 70 -1.77 7.82 -4.23
N THR A 71 -2.33 9.01 -4.48
CA THR A 71 -3.72 9.12 -4.97
C THR A 71 -3.86 8.56 -6.37
N TRP A 72 -2.98 8.93 -7.29
CA TRP A 72 -3.01 8.44 -8.66
C TRP A 72 -2.93 6.91 -8.71
N ILE A 73 -1.94 6.33 -8.02
CA ILE A 73 -1.74 4.88 -7.96
C ILE A 73 -2.96 4.17 -7.40
N ALA A 74 -3.56 4.68 -6.32
CA ALA A 74 -4.79 4.11 -5.77
C ALA A 74 -5.93 4.14 -6.80
N MET A 75 -6.08 5.24 -7.53
CA MET A 75 -7.11 5.36 -8.56
C MET A 75 -6.91 4.36 -9.71
N GLU A 76 -5.67 4.16 -10.18
CA GLU A 76 -5.36 3.17 -11.22
C GLU A 76 -5.61 1.73 -10.76
N MET A 77 -5.31 1.45 -9.48
CA MET A 77 -5.55 0.14 -8.88
C MET A 77 -7.04 -0.19 -8.76
N ASP A 78 -7.87 0.81 -8.47
CA ASP A 78 -9.32 0.65 -8.39
C ASP A 78 -10.01 0.70 -9.78
N GLY A 79 -9.32 1.19 -10.82
CA GLY A 79 -9.92 1.59 -12.10
C GLY A 79 -9.59 0.74 -13.32
N GLY A 80 -8.80 -0.33 -13.14
CA GLY A 80 -8.46 -1.26 -14.21
C GLY A 80 -7.09 -1.03 -14.88
N GLY A 81 -6.34 0.03 -14.52
CA GLY A 81 -4.95 0.21 -14.93
C GLY A 81 -4.01 -0.85 -14.34
N GLY A 82 -4.36 -1.35 -13.14
CA GLY A 82 -3.75 -2.52 -12.53
C GLY A 82 -2.28 -2.34 -12.13
N VAL A 83 -1.66 -3.44 -11.72
CA VAL A 83 -0.32 -3.45 -11.11
C VAL A 83 0.77 -2.91 -12.05
N GLY A 84 0.59 -3.05 -13.37
CA GLY A 84 1.55 -2.56 -14.37
C GLY A 84 1.66 -1.03 -14.39
N VAL A 85 0.52 -0.34 -14.48
CA VAL A 85 0.48 1.14 -14.47
C VAL A 85 0.97 1.68 -13.14
N ALA A 86 0.56 1.07 -12.03
CA ALA A 86 1.01 1.45 -10.70
C ALA A 86 2.55 1.39 -10.57
N ARG A 87 3.20 0.35 -11.11
CA ARG A 87 4.67 0.23 -11.11
C ARG A 87 5.33 1.30 -11.95
N TRP A 88 4.79 1.59 -13.12
CA TRP A 88 5.29 2.66 -13.98
C TRP A 88 5.22 4.02 -13.25
N LEU A 89 4.11 4.31 -12.57
CA LEU A 89 3.95 5.51 -11.74
C LEU A 89 4.96 5.58 -10.58
N PHE A 90 5.28 4.45 -9.94
CA PHE A 90 6.34 4.42 -8.91
C PHE A 90 7.72 4.76 -9.49
N GLU A 91 8.09 4.20 -10.64
CA GLU A 91 9.38 4.53 -11.26
C GLU A 91 9.43 6.01 -11.67
N GLU A 92 8.35 6.55 -12.25
CA GLU A 92 8.24 7.99 -12.56
C GLU A 92 8.39 8.85 -11.29
N TRP A 93 7.68 8.52 -10.21
CA TRP A 93 7.82 9.20 -8.92
C TRP A 93 9.27 9.17 -8.42
N GLY A 94 9.91 8.00 -8.48
CA GLY A 94 11.32 7.86 -8.13
C GLY A 94 12.25 8.76 -8.95
N THR A 95 11.98 8.93 -10.25
CA THR A 95 12.77 9.85 -11.11
C THR A 95 12.56 11.31 -10.75
N VAL A 96 11.33 11.72 -10.44
CA VAL A 96 11.02 13.11 -10.03
C VAL A 96 11.72 13.43 -8.72
N CYS A 97 11.60 12.55 -7.72
CA CYS A 97 12.29 12.75 -6.44
C CYS A 97 13.82 12.74 -6.57
N ALA A 98 14.39 11.90 -7.44
CA ALA A 98 15.84 11.88 -7.66
C ALA A 98 16.35 13.17 -8.34
N LYS A 99 15.58 13.75 -9.28
CA LYS A 99 15.92 15.02 -9.92
C LYS A 99 15.84 16.18 -8.93
N ASP A 100 14.74 16.27 -8.18
CA ASP A 100 14.52 17.34 -7.21
C ASP A 100 15.41 17.24 -5.97
N GLY A 101 15.71 16.02 -5.50
CA GLY A 101 16.62 15.78 -4.38
C GLY A 101 18.07 16.15 -4.68
N ASN A 102 18.51 16.03 -5.94
CA ASN A 102 19.83 16.50 -6.37
C ASN A 102 19.94 18.03 -6.45
N LEU A 103 18.82 18.75 -6.54
CA LEU A 103 18.77 20.21 -6.68
C LEU A 103 18.78 20.96 -5.33
N ARG A 104 18.57 20.27 -4.20
CA ARG A 104 18.21 20.90 -2.91
C ARG A 104 18.99 20.37 -1.71
N LYS A 105 20.32 20.26 -1.83
CA LYS A 105 21.20 19.94 -0.69
C LYS A 105 21.12 20.95 0.47
N ASP A 106 20.48 22.11 0.24
CA ASP A 106 20.45 23.24 1.17
C ASP A 106 19.09 23.45 1.86
N ASP A 107 18.07 22.61 1.58
CA ASP A 107 16.73 22.76 2.17
C ASP A 107 16.57 22.00 3.51
N ASP A 108 15.70 22.55 4.36
CA ASP A 108 15.39 22.28 5.78
C ASP A 108 14.90 20.84 6.12
N GLY A 109 15.52 19.81 5.57
CA GLY A 109 15.24 18.38 5.84
C GLY A 109 13.94 17.83 5.22
N THR A 110 13.04 18.67 4.71
CA THR A 110 11.70 18.27 4.23
C THR A 110 11.75 17.36 2.98
N THR A 111 12.74 17.50 2.11
CA THR A 111 12.88 16.72 0.87
C THR A 111 13.51 15.34 1.07
N ALA A 112 14.28 15.12 2.15
CA ALA A 112 14.79 13.81 2.50
C ALA A 112 13.66 12.86 2.93
N ASP A 113 12.68 13.41 3.67
CA ASP A 113 11.50 12.68 4.12
C ASP A 113 10.65 12.18 2.94
N GLU A 114 10.50 12.98 1.87
CA GLU A 114 9.71 12.60 0.69
C GLU A 114 10.31 11.42 -0.08
N TYR A 115 11.64 11.30 -0.13
CA TYR A 115 12.29 10.20 -0.83
C TYR A 115 12.27 8.89 -0.01
N GLY A 116 12.40 8.99 1.31
CA GLY A 116 12.12 7.87 2.23
C GLY A 116 10.67 7.41 2.13
N ASP A 117 9.72 8.35 2.08
CA ASP A 117 8.30 8.08 1.92
C ASP A 117 7.95 7.38 0.61
N TYR A 118 8.64 7.72 -0.48
CA TYR A 118 8.55 7.02 -1.76
C TYR A 118 8.98 5.55 -1.62
N TRP A 119 10.17 5.28 -1.06
CA TRP A 119 10.67 3.91 -0.92
C TRP A 119 9.78 3.07 0.00
N CYS A 120 9.33 3.65 1.11
CA CYS A 120 8.38 3.02 2.02
C CYS A 120 7.06 2.69 1.32
N ALA A 121 6.53 3.59 0.48
CA ALA A 121 5.31 3.34 -0.28
C ALA A 121 5.51 2.25 -1.34
N TYR A 122 6.61 2.29 -2.08
CA TYR A 122 6.90 1.33 -3.14
C TYR A 122 7.10 -0.09 -2.58
N LEU A 123 7.84 -0.21 -1.47
CA LEU A 123 7.99 -1.50 -0.77
C LEU A 123 6.64 -2.04 -0.29
N ALA A 124 5.79 -1.19 0.30
CA ALA A 124 4.44 -1.59 0.73
C ALA A 124 3.61 -2.11 -0.44
N PHE A 125 3.72 -1.46 -1.59
CA PHE A 125 3.01 -1.83 -2.80
C PHE A 125 3.48 -3.19 -3.33
N GLU A 126 4.79 -3.42 -3.46
CA GLU A 126 5.31 -4.71 -3.94
C GLU A 126 5.06 -5.85 -2.95
N LEU A 127 5.01 -5.59 -1.65
CA LEU A 127 4.60 -6.59 -0.66
C LEU A 127 3.12 -7.00 -0.79
N ARG A 128 2.27 -6.09 -1.25
CA ARG A 128 0.83 -6.34 -1.41
C ARG A 128 0.46 -6.95 -2.76
N HIS A 129 1.10 -6.50 -3.83
CA HIS A 129 0.71 -6.82 -5.20
C HIS A 129 1.80 -7.50 -6.03
N GLY A 130 3.02 -7.53 -5.52
CA GLY A 130 4.16 -8.19 -6.14
C GLY A 130 4.48 -9.54 -5.50
N ASP A 131 5.65 -10.06 -5.85
CA ASP A 131 6.24 -11.23 -5.22
C ASP A 131 7.33 -10.81 -4.21
N ALA A 132 7.71 -11.77 -3.35
CA ALA A 132 8.76 -11.55 -2.36
C ALA A 132 10.10 -11.13 -2.97
N ARG A 133 10.38 -11.53 -4.23
CA ARG A 133 11.64 -11.20 -4.92
C ARG A 133 11.67 -9.71 -5.31
N ARG A 134 10.56 -9.19 -5.83
CA ARG A 134 10.40 -7.78 -6.18
C ARG A 134 10.46 -6.90 -4.95
N ALA A 135 9.75 -7.26 -3.88
CA ALA A 135 9.80 -6.53 -2.61
C ALA A 135 11.25 -6.43 -2.07
N ARG A 136 12.01 -7.53 -2.10
CA ARG A 136 13.44 -7.53 -1.73
C ARG A 136 14.29 -6.67 -2.66
N THR A 137 13.99 -6.66 -3.95
CA THR A 137 14.69 -5.84 -4.94
C THR A 137 14.48 -4.35 -4.67
N VAL A 138 13.24 -3.94 -4.39
CA VAL A 138 12.91 -2.54 -4.02
C VAL A 138 13.57 -2.17 -2.69
N ALA A 139 13.52 -3.04 -1.68
CA ALA A 139 14.21 -2.84 -0.41
C ALA A 139 15.72 -2.64 -0.59
N ALA A 140 16.38 -3.48 -1.39
CA ALA A 140 17.81 -3.37 -1.68
C ALA A 140 18.14 -2.06 -2.42
N ARG A 141 17.29 -1.65 -3.38
CA ARG A 141 17.41 -0.35 -4.06
C ARG A 141 17.27 0.82 -3.08
N ALA A 142 16.30 0.76 -2.17
CA ALA A 142 16.08 1.80 -1.16
C ALA A 142 17.32 2.00 -0.27
N VAL A 143 17.84 0.92 0.33
CA VAL A 143 19.02 0.97 1.21
C VAL A 143 20.27 1.42 0.46
N LYS A 144 20.45 0.98 -0.80
CA LYS A 144 21.57 1.41 -1.64
C LYS A 144 21.51 2.90 -1.96
N THR A 145 20.32 3.44 -2.19
CA THR A 145 20.15 4.84 -2.60
C THR A 145 20.20 5.79 -1.40
N CYS A 146 19.74 5.32 -0.22
CA CYS A 146 19.72 6.09 1.01
C CYS A 146 20.52 5.36 2.12
N PRO A 147 21.86 5.26 2.02
CA PRO A 147 22.66 4.46 2.94
C PRO A 147 22.70 5.02 4.37
N HIS A 148 22.52 6.33 4.53
CA HIS A 148 22.60 7.03 5.82
C HIS A 148 21.24 7.20 6.53
N ASP A 149 20.14 6.84 5.87
CA ASP A 149 18.81 6.92 6.47
C ASP A 149 18.55 5.69 7.35
N ALA A 150 18.75 5.83 8.66
CA ALA A 150 18.50 4.76 9.62
C ALA A 150 17.01 4.42 9.73
N SER A 151 16.13 5.43 9.68
CA SER A 151 14.68 5.22 9.80
C SER A 151 14.11 4.41 8.64
N LEU A 152 14.56 4.71 7.42
CA LEU A 152 14.20 3.95 6.24
C LEU A 152 14.73 2.51 6.33
N ARG A 153 15.98 2.31 6.76
CA ARG A 153 16.56 0.96 6.93
C ARG A 153 15.76 0.13 7.93
N ASP A 154 15.46 0.68 9.10
CA ASP A 154 14.69 0.00 10.14
C ASP A 154 13.27 -0.35 9.64
N THR A 155 12.63 0.58 8.93
CA THR A 155 11.30 0.37 8.35
C THR A 155 11.31 -0.71 7.29
N VAL A 156 12.32 -0.71 6.41
CA VAL A 156 12.49 -1.73 5.37
C VAL A 156 12.72 -3.11 6.00
N GLU A 157 13.57 -3.19 7.02
CA GLU A 157 13.86 -4.45 7.71
C GLU A 157 12.61 -5.02 8.38
N LEU A 158 11.89 -4.19 9.16
CA LEU A 158 10.67 -4.59 9.85
C LEU A 158 9.63 -5.15 8.87
N ARG A 159 9.39 -4.43 7.77
CA ARG A 159 8.39 -4.85 6.77
C ARG A 159 8.76 -6.14 6.04
N LEU A 160 10.04 -6.36 5.76
CA LEU A 160 10.50 -7.62 5.18
C LEU A 160 10.35 -8.79 6.16
N ARG A 161 10.63 -8.56 7.44
CA ARG A 161 10.44 -9.55 8.51
C ARG A 161 8.99 -9.97 8.64
N ASP A 162 8.09 -8.99 8.76
CA ASP A 162 6.64 -9.22 8.87
C ASP A 162 6.11 -10.01 7.66
N ALA A 163 6.57 -9.66 6.45
CA ALA A 163 6.17 -10.37 5.24
C ALA A 163 6.63 -11.83 5.21
N ILE A 164 7.84 -12.11 5.70
CA ILE A 164 8.35 -13.49 5.84
C ILE A 164 7.53 -14.26 6.86
N GLU A 165 7.20 -13.65 8.00
CA GLU A 165 6.40 -14.30 9.03
C GLU A 165 4.99 -14.63 8.53
N ILE A 166 4.32 -13.68 7.87
CA ILE A 166 2.99 -13.88 7.27
C ILE A 166 3.03 -15.04 6.27
N GLU A 167 4.06 -15.10 5.42
CA GLU A 167 4.21 -16.18 4.44
C GLU A 167 4.47 -17.54 5.11
N GLN A 168 5.29 -17.59 6.17
CA GLN A 168 5.51 -18.80 6.95
C GLN A 168 4.22 -19.28 7.63
N GLN A 169 3.46 -18.38 8.23
CA GLN A 169 2.16 -18.68 8.84
C GLN A 169 1.16 -19.23 7.79
N ARG A 170 1.10 -18.61 6.60
CA ARG A 170 0.27 -19.09 5.47
C ARG A 170 0.66 -20.49 5.02
N ARG A 171 1.96 -20.77 4.89
CA ARG A 171 2.48 -22.10 4.53
C ARG A 171 2.16 -23.14 5.60
N HIS A 172 2.33 -22.79 6.87
CA HIS A 172 2.01 -23.65 7.98
C HIS A 172 0.52 -24.02 8.00
N ARG A 173 -0.37 -23.02 7.90
CA ARG A 173 -1.82 -23.22 7.82
C ARG A 173 -2.22 -24.07 6.61
N SER A 174 -1.62 -23.82 5.44
CA SER A 174 -1.84 -24.63 4.23
C SER A 174 -1.38 -26.07 4.40
N GLY A 175 -0.26 -26.30 5.09
CA GLY A 175 0.23 -27.62 5.47
C GLY A 175 -0.77 -28.36 6.36
N LEU A 176 -1.27 -27.70 7.41
CA LEU A 176 -2.28 -28.27 8.30
C LEU A 176 -3.58 -28.62 7.56
N LEU A 177 -4.07 -27.76 6.67
CA LEU A 177 -5.25 -28.02 5.85
C LEU A 177 -5.07 -29.24 4.93
N ARG A 178 -3.89 -29.41 4.31
CA ARG A 178 -3.59 -30.59 3.50
C ARG A 178 -3.57 -31.87 4.35
N THR A 179 -2.96 -31.82 5.53
CA THR A 179 -2.92 -32.97 6.45
C THR A 179 -4.32 -33.33 6.94
N ALA A 180 -5.14 -32.32 7.29
CA ALA A 180 -6.53 -32.52 7.68
C ALA A 180 -7.38 -33.13 6.56
N LYS A 181 -7.23 -32.65 5.33
CA LYS A 181 -7.91 -33.22 4.16
C LYS A 181 -7.54 -34.68 3.93
N LYS A 182 -6.25 -35.03 4.01
CA LYS A 182 -5.78 -36.42 3.92
C LYS A 182 -6.37 -37.28 5.03
N TRP A 183 -6.40 -36.78 6.27
CA TRP A 183 -6.99 -37.49 7.39
C TRP A 183 -8.48 -37.76 7.17
N LEU A 184 -9.26 -36.76 6.74
CA LEU A 184 -10.68 -36.93 6.42
C LEU A 184 -10.91 -37.99 5.34
N SER A 185 -10.14 -37.96 4.25
CA SER A 185 -10.24 -38.99 3.19
C SER A 185 -9.92 -40.40 3.71
N ASN A 186 -8.92 -40.54 4.58
CA ASN A 186 -8.60 -41.82 5.20
C ASN A 186 -9.73 -42.31 6.11
N VAL A 187 -10.34 -41.41 6.90
CA VAL A 187 -11.49 -41.75 7.76
C VAL A 187 -12.68 -42.20 6.93
N GLU A 188 -12.97 -41.54 5.80
CA GLU A 188 -14.05 -41.92 4.88
C GLU A 188 -13.81 -43.30 4.26
N GLN A 189 -12.57 -43.61 3.86
CA GLN A 189 -12.19 -44.93 3.34
C GLN A 189 -12.26 -46.02 4.44
N SER A 190 -11.89 -45.68 5.68
CA SER A 190 -11.95 -46.61 6.82
C SER A 190 -13.35 -46.83 7.38
N ARG A 191 -14.35 -46.00 7.05
CA ARG A 191 -15.76 -46.23 7.48
C ARG A 191 -16.37 -47.55 6.96
N GLY A 192 -15.74 -48.22 6.00
CA GLY A 192 -16.09 -49.58 5.57
C GLY A 192 -15.42 -50.72 6.36
N CYS A 193 -14.40 -50.44 7.18
CA CYS A 193 -13.66 -51.43 7.97
C CYS A 193 -13.71 -51.05 9.46
N SER A 194 -14.36 -51.88 10.28
CA SER A 194 -14.75 -51.58 11.67
C SER A 194 -13.60 -51.55 12.71
N SER A 195 -12.42 -51.05 12.37
CA SER A 195 -11.31 -50.92 13.33
C SER A 195 -10.66 -49.54 13.30
N LEU A 196 -10.94 -48.79 14.38
CA LEU A 196 -10.23 -47.61 14.88
C LEU A 196 -10.12 -46.41 13.92
N VAL A 197 -11.02 -45.45 14.10
CA VAL A 197 -10.92 -44.11 13.48
C VAL A 197 -9.59 -43.46 13.91
N PRO A 198 -8.70 -43.10 12.97
CA PRO A 198 -7.43 -42.46 13.31
C PRO A 198 -7.64 -41.13 14.04
N ARG A 199 -6.79 -40.80 15.03
CA ARG A 199 -6.88 -39.53 15.75
C ARG A 199 -6.64 -38.33 14.82
N PRO A 200 -7.35 -37.20 15.02
CA PRO A 200 -7.16 -36.00 14.21
C PRO A 200 -5.77 -35.38 14.42
N PRO A 201 -5.23 -34.67 13.40
CA PRO A 201 -3.93 -34.03 13.50
C PRO A 201 -3.89 -32.93 14.59
N GLN A 202 -2.74 -32.78 15.24
CA GLN A 202 -2.52 -31.70 16.22
C GLN A 202 -2.74 -30.32 15.58
N GLY A 203 -3.50 -29.46 16.26
CA GLY A 203 -3.86 -28.12 15.77
C GLY A 203 -5.15 -28.07 14.92
N TYR A 204 -5.78 -29.21 14.58
CA TYR A 204 -7.03 -29.25 13.82
C TYR A 204 -8.18 -28.49 14.51
N GLN A 205 -8.32 -28.60 15.83
CA GLN A 205 -9.34 -27.85 16.58
C GLN A 205 -9.16 -26.33 16.47
N ARG A 206 -7.92 -25.82 16.41
CA ARG A 206 -7.65 -24.39 16.24
C ARG A 206 -8.01 -23.87 14.84
N LEU A 207 -8.09 -24.74 13.84
CA LEU A 207 -8.55 -24.38 12.49
C LEU A 207 -10.07 -24.18 12.42
N LEU A 208 -10.83 -24.83 13.31
CA LEU A 208 -12.30 -24.75 13.36
C LEU A 208 -12.81 -23.57 14.20
N SER A 209 -11.97 -23.05 15.09
CA SER A 209 -12.29 -21.94 15.99
C SER A 209 -11.86 -20.56 15.46
N GLY A 210 -11.37 -20.50 14.22
CA GLY A 210 -10.83 -19.28 13.58
C GLY A 210 -11.83 -18.57 12.68
#